data_AF-A0A9W6Q321-F1
#
_entry.id   AF-A0A9W6Q321-F1
#
_cell.length_a   1.000
_cell.length_b   1.000
_cell.length_c   1.000
_cell.angle_alpha   90.00
_cell.angle_beta   90.00
_cell.angle_gamma   90.00
#
_symmetry.space_group_name_H-M   'P 1'
#
loop_
_entity.id
_entity.type
_entity.pdbx_description
1 polymer ?
#
loop_
_entity_poly.entity_id
_entity_poly.type
_entity_poly.pdbx_seq_one_letter_code
_entity_poly.pdbx_strand_id
1 'polypeptide(L)'
;MTEEDWARRDAEFRLLPDETLAGVLADYAEVARRTDELVATLPDLDAAHPLPKAPWFEPGAQWSARRVLMHVIAETAQHAGHADIIRESLDGAKSMG
;
A
#
# COMPACT_ATOMS: atom_id res chain seq x y z
N MET A 1 16.98 -6.75 -12.39
CA MET A 1 16.65 -7.42 -11.11
C MET A 1 17.41 -8.73 -11.09
N THR A 2 18.16 -8.97 -10.03
CA THR A 2 18.89 -10.22 -9.78
C THR A 2 17.95 -11.31 -9.28
N GLU A 3 18.44 -12.55 -9.15
CA GLU A 3 17.68 -13.63 -8.50
C GLU A 3 17.34 -13.29 -7.03
N GLU A 4 18.25 -12.60 -6.34
CA GLU A 4 18.02 -12.08 -4.99
C GLU A 4 16.91 -11.02 -4.94
N ASP A 5 16.83 -10.13 -5.94
CA ASP A 5 15.74 -9.14 -6.02
C ASP A 5 14.37 -9.82 -6.15
N TRP A 6 14.29 -10.91 -6.93
CA TRP A 6 13.07 -11.69 -7.09
C TRP A 6 12.71 -12.46 -5.82
N ALA A 7 13.68 -13.09 -5.16
CA ALA A 7 13.45 -13.78 -3.89
C ALA A 7 12.95 -12.83 -2.79
N ARG A 8 13.48 -11.59 -2.74
CA ARG A 8 12.99 -10.55 -1.83
C ARG A 8 11.54 -10.15 -2.17
N ARG A 9 11.21 -9.99 -3.46
CA ARG A 9 9.84 -9.63 -3.87
C ARG A 9 8.83 -10.72 -3.53
N ASP A 10 9.19 -11.99 -3.66
CA ASP A 10 8.33 -13.12 -3.27
C ASP A 10 8.07 -13.13 -1.75
N ALA A 11 9.10 -12.83 -0.96
CA ALA A 11 9.00 -12.73 0.50
C ALA A 11 7.99 -11.68 0.98
N GLU A 12 7.76 -10.59 0.24
CA GLU A 12 6.81 -9.52 0.60
C GLU A 12 5.33 -9.98 0.62
N PHE A 13 5.00 -11.15 0.06
CA PHE A 13 3.62 -11.67 -0.01
C PHE A 13 3.29 -12.71 1.07
N ARG A 14 4.19 -12.92 2.04
CA ARG A 14 4.00 -13.87 3.15
C ARG A 14 4.60 -13.33 4.44
N LEU A 15 4.08 -13.80 5.56
CA LEU A 15 4.71 -13.57 6.85
C LEU A 15 6.02 -14.37 6.94
N LEU A 16 7.13 -13.73 7.28
CA LEU A 16 8.41 -14.39 7.50
C LEU A 16 8.48 -15.05 8.88
N PRO A 17 9.40 -16.01 9.10
CA PRO A 17 9.48 -16.75 10.37
C PRO A 17 9.70 -15.90 11.62
N ASP A 18 10.28 -14.71 11.47
CA ASP A 18 10.58 -13.74 12.51
C ASP A 18 9.52 -12.61 12.64
N GLU A 19 8.51 -12.61 11.78
CA GLU A 19 7.43 -11.63 11.79
C GLU A 19 6.20 -12.14 12.54
N THR A 20 5.39 -11.21 13.06
CA THR A 20 4.13 -11.54 13.74
C THR A 20 3.00 -10.70 13.17
N LEU A 21 1.77 -11.23 13.22
CA LEU A 21 0.58 -10.46 12.80
C LEU A 21 0.47 -9.12 13.56
N ALA A 22 0.69 -9.13 14.87
CA ALA A 22 0.66 -7.91 15.67
C ALA A 22 1.74 -6.91 15.25
N GLY A 23 2.93 -7.39 14.91
CA GLY A 23 4.02 -6.57 14.37
C GLY A 23 3.64 -5.92 13.05
N VAL A 24 3.17 -6.70 12.08
CA VAL A 24 2.78 -6.18 10.76
C VAL A 24 1.63 -5.17 10.85
N LEU A 25 0.65 -5.39 11.74
CA LEU A 25 -0.41 -4.42 11.99
C LEU A 25 0.11 -3.13 12.64
N ALA A 26 1.09 -3.22 13.55
CA ALA A 26 1.73 -2.05 14.15
C ALA A 26 2.54 -1.27 13.10
N ASP A 27 3.26 -1.95 12.22
CA ASP A 27 4.01 -1.32 11.13
C ASP A 27 3.06 -0.61 10.14
N TYR A 28 1.93 -1.23 9.80
CA TYR A 28 0.90 -0.60 8.97
C TYR A 28 0.36 0.69 9.61
N ALA A 29 0.04 0.65 10.91
CA ALA A 29 -0.42 1.83 11.65
C ALA A 29 0.63 2.94 11.71
N GLU A 30 1.90 2.59 11.88
CA GLU A 30 3.01 3.55 11.87
C GLU A 30 3.20 4.19 10.48
N VAL A 31 3.08 3.43 9.40
CA VAL A 31 3.11 3.96 8.03
C VAL A 31 1.94 4.92 7.78
N ALA A 32 0.73 4.58 8.24
CA ALA A 32 -0.42 5.47 8.15
C ALA A 32 -0.17 6.79 8.89
N ARG A 33 0.29 6.72 10.15
CA ARG A 33 0.64 7.90 10.97
C ARG A 33 1.68 8.79 10.27
N ARG A 34 2.76 8.21 9.74
CA ARG A 34 3.80 8.95 9.01
C ARG A 34 3.27 9.58 7.72
N THR A 35 2.34 8.90 7.04
CA THR A 35 1.69 9.42 5.83
C THR A 35 0.83 10.64 6.18
N ASP A 36 0.05 10.58 7.25
CA ASP A 36 -0.76 11.72 7.73
C ASP A 36 0.11 12.93 8.07
N GLU A 37 1.21 12.70 8.80
CA GLU A 37 2.18 13.75 9.13
C GLU A 37 2.78 14.39 7.88
N LEU A 38 3.18 13.58 6.89
CA LEU A 38 3.72 14.08 5.63
C LEU A 38 2.68 14.92 4.88
N VAL A 39 1.44 14.42 4.75
CA VAL A 39 0.37 15.12 4.03
C VAL A 39 0.07 16.48 4.67
N ALA A 40 0.11 16.57 6.00
CA ALA A 40 -0.09 17.82 6.72
C ALA A 40 0.99 18.88 6.45
N THR A 41 2.17 18.48 5.96
CA THR A 41 3.27 19.40 5.59
C THR A 41 3.22 19.89 4.15
N LEU A 42 2.33 19.34 3.31
CA LEU A 42 2.25 19.72 1.91
C LEU A 42 1.71 21.15 1.75
N PRO A 43 2.24 21.95 0.80
CA PRO A 43 1.71 23.28 0.54
C PRO A 43 0.27 23.24 -0.02
N ASP A 44 -0.01 22.25 -0.86
CA ASP A 44 -1.34 21.91 -1.38
C ASP A 44 -1.32 20.49 -1.98
N LEU A 45 -2.46 20.02 -2.49
CA LEU A 45 -2.59 18.70 -3.11
C LEU A 45 -2.06 18.62 -4.55
N ASP A 46 -1.71 19.75 -5.16
CA ASP A 46 -1.17 19.81 -6.52
C ASP A 46 0.37 19.74 -6.53
N ALA A 47 1.01 19.87 -5.35
CA ALA A 47 2.42 19.56 -5.13
C ALA A 47 2.83 18.23 -5.80
N ALA A 48 3.80 18.30 -6.71
CA ALA A 48 4.20 17.17 -7.55
C ALA A 48 5.59 16.64 -7.18
N HIS A 49 5.76 15.32 -7.27
CA HIS A 49 7.03 14.64 -7.02
C HIS A 49 7.42 13.76 -8.22
N PRO A 50 8.70 13.74 -8.65
CA PRO A 50 9.15 12.84 -9.70
C PRO A 50 9.04 11.38 -9.26
N LEU A 51 8.53 10.54 -10.16
CA LEU A 51 8.50 9.10 -9.94
C LEU A 51 9.90 8.50 -10.10
N PRO A 52 10.20 7.38 -9.42
CA PRO A 52 11.43 6.65 -9.65
C PRO A 52 11.52 6.17 -11.10
N LYS A 53 12.75 6.01 -11.60
CA LYS A 53 12.97 5.43 -12.93
C LYS A 53 12.54 3.96 -12.93
N ALA A 54 11.50 3.64 -13.70
CA ALA A 54 11.02 2.28 -13.89
C ALA A 54 10.51 2.08 -15.32
N PRO A 55 10.56 0.86 -15.89
CA PRO A 55 10.19 0.63 -17.29
C PRO A 55 8.71 0.85 -17.59
N TRP A 56 7.86 0.93 -16.58
CA TRP A 56 6.42 1.23 -16.70
C TRP A 56 6.08 2.71 -16.47
N PHE A 57 7.07 3.57 -16.20
CA PHE A 57 6.88 5.01 -16.11
C PHE A 57 7.54 5.71 -17.30
N GLU A 58 6.82 6.66 -17.89
CA GLU A 58 7.40 7.54 -18.91
C GLU A 58 8.58 8.34 -18.35
N PRO A 59 9.60 8.66 -19.18
CA PRO A 59 10.72 9.48 -18.75
C PRO A 59 10.26 10.82 -18.16
N GLY A 60 10.66 11.10 -16.91
CA GLY A 60 10.31 12.34 -16.22
C GLY A 60 8.89 12.37 -15.65
N ALA A 61 8.18 11.23 -15.58
CA ALA A 61 6.86 11.16 -14.98
C ALA A 61 6.86 11.71 -13.55
N GLN A 62 5.84 12.51 -13.22
CA GLN A 62 5.62 13.06 -11.89
C GLN A 62 4.16 12.87 -11.50
N TRP A 63 3.90 12.63 -10.21
CA TRP A 63 2.55 12.58 -9.67
C TRP A 63 2.34 13.69 -8.65
N SER A 64 1.16 14.30 -8.67
CA SER A 64 0.71 15.19 -7.61
C SER A 64 0.33 14.39 -6.37
N ALA A 65 0.40 15.02 -5.19
CA ALA A 65 -0.08 14.43 -3.94
C ALA A 65 -1.53 13.95 -4.05
N ARG A 66 -2.41 14.72 -4.71
CA ARG A 66 -3.79 14.31 -5.03
C ARG A 66 -3.85 12.97 -5.72
N ARG A 67 -3.04 12.77 -6.76
CA ARG A 67 -3.04 11.53 -7.55
C ARG A 67 -2.55 10.35 -6.71
N VAL A 68 -1.49 10.55 -5.91
CA VAL A 68 -0.96 9.52 -5.01
C VAL A 68 -2.02 9.11 -3.98
N LEU A 69 -2.66 10.07 -3.32
CA LEU A 69 -3.66 9.79 -2.29
C LEU A 69 -4.90 9.07 -2.84
N MET A 70 -5.40 9.50 -4.00
CA MET A 70 -6.49 8.80 -4.68
C MET A 70 -6.14 7.36 -5.03
N HIS A 71 -4.89 7.10 -5.44
CA HIS A 71 -4.42 5.75 -5.71
C HIS A 71 -4.37 4.90 -4.43
N VAL A 72 -3.82 5.42 -3.34
CA VAL A 72 -3.77 4.71 -2.04
C VAL A 72 -5.17 4.36 -1.53
N ILE A 73 -6.13 5.28 -1.64
CA ILE A 73 -7.54 5.03 -1.24
C ILE A 73 -8.15 3.91 -2.10
N ALA A 74 -7.96 3.97 -3.42
CA ALA A 74 -8.51 2.97 -4.34
C ALA A 74 -7.93 1.57 -4.08
N GLU A 75 -6.61 1.46 -3.96
CA GLU A 75 -5.94 0.18 -3.65
C GLU A 75 -6.39 -0.37 -2.29
N THR A 76 -6.48 0.49 -1.27
CA THR A 76 -6.94 0.07 0.07
C THR A 76 -8.36 -0.47 0.03
N ALA A 77 -9.28 0.22 -0.67
CA ALA A 77 -10.66 -0.23 -0.81
C ALA A 77 -10.76 -1.57 -1.57
N GLN A 78 -9.96 -1.75 -2.63
CA GLN A 78 -9.92 -3.00 -3.38
C GLN A 78 -9.43 -4.17 -2.52
N HIS A 79 -8.35 -3.97 -1.76
CA HIS A 79 -7.82 -5.00 -0.88
C HIS A 79 -8.73 -5.31 0.31
N ALA A 80 -9.40 -4.30 0.87
CA ALA A 80 -10.41 -4.51 1.90
C ALA A 80 -11.56 -5.40 1.40
N GLY A 81 -12.05 -5.17 0.17
CA GLY A 81 -13.06 -6.02 -0.44
C GLY A 81 -12.59 -7.47 -0.65
N HIS A 82 -11.34 -7.70 -1.03
CA HIS A 82 -10.77 -9.05 -1.10
C HIS A 82 -10.69 -9.72 0.29
N ALA A 83 -10.29 -8.96 1.31
CA ALA A 83 -10.22 -9.46 2.69
C ALA A 83 -11.61 -9.81 3.24
N ASP A 84 -12.63 -9.02 2.91
CA ASP A 84 -14.02 -9.33 3.23
C ASP A 84 -14.45 -10.69 2.64
N ILE A 85 -14.20 -10.95 1.34
CA ILE A 85 -14.53 -12.24 0.71
C ILE A 85 -13.88 -13.42 1.45
N ILE A 86 -12.62 -13.26 1.86
CA ILE A 86 -11.91 -14.30 2.62
C ILE A 86 -12.57 -14.51 3.99
N ARG A 87 -12.85 -13.43 4.73
CA ARG A 87 -13.52 -13.50 6.04
C ARG A 87 -14.90 -14.16 5.92
N GLU A 88 -15.73 -13.70 4.98
CA GLU A 88 -17.07 -14.25 4.71
C GLU A 88 -17.03 -15.75 4.39
N SER A 89 -15.98 -16.19 3.66
CA SER A 89 -15.79 -17.61 3.34
C SER A 89 -15.39 -18.46 4.55
N LEU A 90 -14.81 -17.85 5.58
CA LEU A 90 -14.38 -18.53 6.80
C LEU A 90 -15.47 -18.59 7.87
N ASP A 91 -16.26 -17.52 8.04
CA ASP A 91 -17.24 -17.41 9.11
C ASP A 91 -18.71 -17.46 8.67
N GLY A 92 -18.99 -17.35 7.36
CA GLY A 92 -20.33 -17.38 6.78
C GLY A 92 -21.18 -16.13 7.01
N ALA A 93 -20.67 -15.10 7.71
CA ALA A 93 -21.37 -13.85 7.95
C ALA A 93 -21.13 -12.87 6.79
N LYS A 94 -22.14 -12.11 6.36
CA LYS A 94 -22.03 -11.16 5.23
C LYS A 94 -21.69 -9.74 5.72
N SER A 95 -20.78 -9.06 5.03
CA SER A 95 -20.40 -7.67 5.33
C SER A 95 -21.50 -6.66 4.91
N MET A 96 -22.32 -7.00 3.90
CA MET A 96 -23.42 -6.17 3.38
C MET A 96 -24.68 -7.02 3.06
N GLY A 97 -25.26 -7.67 4.06
CA GLY A 97 -26.43 -8.55 3.88
C GLY A 97 -27.35 -8.60 5.08
#